data_AF-B8L4M2-F1
#
_entry.id   AF-B8L4M2-F1
#
_cell.length_a   1.000
_cell.length_b   1.000
_cell.length_c   1.000
_cell.angle_alpha   90.00
_cell.angle_beta   90.00
_cell.angle_gamma   90.00
#
_symmetry.space_group_name_H-M   'P 1'
#
loop_
_entity.id
_entity.type
_entity.pdbx_description
1 polymer ?
#
loop_
_entity_poly.entity_id
_entity_poly.type
_entity_poly.pdbx_seq_one_letter_code
_entity_poly.pdbx_strand_id
1 'polypeptide(L)' 'MPLLRQICCLRRDLLILVLAQQPLRLLQDRALPAQVGHVYAKTVNPLWLCRFISQALRDESTGVTPPAQDAAR' A
#
# COMPACT_ATOMS: atom_id res chain seq x y z
N MET A 1 -8.01 6.99 -14.14
CA MET A 1 -6.79 6.75 -13.35
C MET A 1 -5.62 6.22 -14.20
N PRO A 2 -5.15 6.93 -15.26
CA PRO A 2 -4.08 6.41 -16.10
C PRO A 2 -2.68 6.55 -15.46
N LEU A 3 -2.41 7.65 -14.76
CA LEU A 3 -1.08 7.95 -14.20
C LEU A 3 -0.68 7.00 -13.06
N LEU A 4 -1.58 6.75 -12.09
CA LEU A 4 -1.28 5.82 -10.99
C LEU A 4 -0.98 4.41 -11.52
N ARG A 5 -1.75 3.95 -12.51
CA ARG A 5 -1.50 2.68 -13.21
C ARG A 5 -0.14 2.68 -13.91
N GLN A 6 0.23 3.76 -14.61
CA GLN A 6 1.53 3.85 -15.25
C GLN A 6 2.69 3.79 -14.24
N ILE A 7 2.58 4.54 -13.13
CA ILE A 7 3.57 4.49 -12.04
C ILE A 7 3.67 3.08 -11.48
N CYS A 8 2.53 2.44 -11.20
CA CYS A 8 2.48 1.07 -10.69
C CYS A 8 3.09 0.05 -11.66
N CYS A 9 2.85 0.20 -12.96
CA CYS A 9 3.45 -0.68 -13.97
C CYS A 9 4.97 -0.55 -14.04
N LEU A 10 5.51 0.66 -13.82
CA LEU A 10 6.94 0.95 -13.95
C LEU A 10 7.74 0.70 -12.67
N ARG A 11 7.11 0.83 -11.51
CA ARG A 11 7.78 0.80 -10.20
C ARG A 11 7.02 -0.09 -9.23
N ARG A 12 7.44 -1.36 -9.17
CA ARG A 12 6.87 -2.38 -8.26
C ARG A 12 7.45 -2.32 -6.84
N ASP A 13 8.50 -1.53 -6.66
CA ASP A 13 9.21 -1.27 -5.41
C ASP A 13 8.56 -0.16 -4.57
N LEU A 14 7.45 0.41 -5.02
CA LEU A 14 6.77 1.49 -4.30
C LEU A 14 5.68 0.93 -3.39
N LEU A 15 5.74 1.35 -2.12
CA LEU A 15 4.61 1.26 -1.21
C LEU A 15 3.63 2.40 -1.48
N ILE A 16 2.39 2.06 -1.85
CA ILE A 16 1.37 3.04 -2.24
C ILE A 16 0.24 3.08 -1.21
N LEU A 17 0.06 4.26 -0.60
CA LEU A 17 -1.04 4.58 0.31
C LEU A 17 -1.97 5.62 -0.34
N VAL A 18 -3.28 5.39 -0.26
CA VAL A 18 -4.32 6.25 -0.83
C VAL A 18 -5.25 6.76 0.27
N LEU A 19 -5.44 8.09 0.31
CA LEU A 19 -6.46 8.73 1.14
C LEU A 19 -7.67 9.13 0.29
N ALA A 20 -8.81 8.50 0.52
CA ALA A 20 -10.02 8.65 -0.29
C ALA A 20 -11.22 9.13 0.52
N GLN A 21 -12.15 9.83 -0.12
CA GLN A 21 -13.43 10.21 0.52
C GLN A 21 -14.30 8.97 0.79
N GLN A 22 -14.26 7.98 -0.12
CA GLN A 22 -15.04 6.75 -0.06
C GLN A 22 -14.10 5.55 -0.33
N PRO A 23 -13.33 5.10 0.67
CA PRO A 23 -12.31 4.07 0.48
C PRO A 23 -12.89 2.74 -0.02
N LEU A 24 -14.07 2.33 0.49
CA LEU A 24 -14.74 1.10 0.06
C LEU A 24 -15.09 1.11 -1.43
N ARG A 25 -15.55 2.25 -1.95
CA ARG A 25 -15.87 2.40 -3.37
C ARG A 25 -14.62 2.30 -4.24
N LEU A 26 -13.49 2.81 -3.74
CA LEU A 26 -12.21 2.73 -4.44
C LEU A 26 -11.65 1.31 -4.45
N LEU A 27 -11.83 0.55 -3.36
CA LEU A 27 -11.45 -0.86 -3.28
C LEU A 27 -12.28 -1.76 -4.20
N GLN A 28 -13.53 -1.37 -4.50
CA GLN A 28 -14.39 -2.08 -5.46
C GLN A 28 -14.03 -1.75 -6.92
N ASP A 29 -13.21 -0.72 -7.16
CA ASP A 29 -12.80 -0.36 -8.50
C ASP A 29 -11.79 -1.38 -9.04
N ARG A 30 -12.21 -2.14 -10.06
CA ARG A 30 -11.33 -3.09 -10.79
C ARG A 30 -10.15 -2.39 -11.45
N ALA A 31 -10.19 -1.07 -11.57
CA ALA A 31 -9.10 -0.28 -12.07
C ALA A 31 -8.04 0.11 -11.05
N LEU A 32 -8.25 -0.21 -9.77
CA LEU A 32 -7.28 0.01 -8.73
C LEU A 32 -6.06 -0.91 -8.95
N PRO A 33 -4.84 -0.36 -9.04
CA PRO A 33 -3.65 -1.18 -9.15
C PRO A 33 -3.49 -2.08 -7.93
N ALA A 34 -3.14 -3.35 -8.14
CA ALA A 34 -2.96 -4.34 -7.06
C ALA A 34 -1.88 -3.95 -6.03
N GLN A 35 -0.98 -3.03 -6.40
CA GLN A 35 0.09 -2.51 -5.53
C GLN A 35 -0.44 -1.52 -4.49
N VAL A 36 -1.68 -1.02 -4.65
CA VAL A 36 -2.33 -0.22 -3.63
C VAL A 36 -2.82 -1.15 -2.52
N GLY A 37 -1.93 -1.46 -1.57
CA GLY A 37 -2.24 -2.27 -0.40
C GLY A 37 -2.92 -1.50 0.73
N HIS A 38 -2.88 -0.17 0.69
CA HIS A 38 -3.33 0.69 1.78
C HIS A 38 -4.27 1.78 1.28
N VAL A 39 -5.57 1.64 1.59
CA VAL A 39 -6.60 2.63 1.25
C VAL A 39 -7.33 3.05 2.53
N TYR A 40 -7.26 4.32 2.88
CA TYR A 40 -7.88 4.86 4.09
C TYR A 40 -8.80 6.04 3.78
N ALA A 41 -9.72 6.32 4.70
CA ALA A 41 -10.56 7.49 4.62
C ALA A 41 -9.72 8.77 4.78
N LYS A 42 -10.09 9.85 4.09
CA LYS A 42 -9.47 11.18 4.29
C LYS A 42 -9.57 11.71 5.73
N THR A 43 -10.54 11.19 6.49
CA THR A 43 -10.77 11.54 7.91
C THR A 43 -9.91 10.71 8.87
N VAL A 44 -8.94 9.95 8.37
CA VAL A 44 -8.04 9.15 9.21
C VAL A 44 -7.32 10.03 10.22
N ASN A 45 -7.11 9.49 11.43
CA ASN A 45 -6.42 10.21 12.50
C ASN A 45 -4.97 10.54 12.07
N PRO A 46 -4.53 11.81 12.12
CA PRO A 46 -3.19 12.21 11.69
C PRO A 46 -2.05 11.54 12.48
N LEU A 47 -2.21 11.37 13.80
CA LEU A 47 -1.19 10.71 14.64
C LEU A 47 -1.03 9.24 14.27
N TRP A 48 -2.14 8.58 13.99
CA TRP A 48 -2.11 7.20 13.50
C TRP A 48 -1.40 7.12 12.14
N LEU A 49 -1.72 8.03 11.21
CA LEU A 49 -1.10 8.07 9.89
C LEU A 49 0.42 8.31 9.99
N CYS A 50 0.86 9.22 10.86
CA CYS A 50 2.27 9.45 11.12
C CYS A 50 2.99 8.19 11.63
N ARG A 51 2.37 7.45 12.57
CA ARG A 51 2.92 6.19 13.09
C ARG A 51 3.00 5.12 12.00
N PHE A 52 1.95 4.98 11.21
CA PHE A 52 1.90 4.04 10.08
C PHE A 52 3.04 4.31 9.09
N ILE A 53 3.20 5.56 8.64
CA ILE A 53 4.26 5.94 7.70
C ILE A 53 5.64 5.71 8.32
N SER A 54 5.83 6.09 9.58
CA SER A 54 7.10 5.90 10.29
C SER A 54 7.50 4.43 10.38
N GLN A 55 6.53 3.52 10.56
CA GLN A 55 6.78 2.09 10.58
C GLN A 55 7.14 1.56 9.19
N ALA A 56 6.36 1.92 8.17
CA ALA A 56 6.62 1.48 6.80
C ALA A 56 8.02 1.88 6.30
N LEU A 57 8.48 3.09 6.65
CA LEU A 57 9.83 3.56 6.31
C LEU A 57 10.95 2.79 7.05
N ARG A 58 10.67 2.23 8.24
CA ARG A 58 11.63 1.41 8.97
C ARG A 58 11.68 0.00 8.40
N ASP A 59 10.55 -0.59 8.06
CA ASP A 59 10.48 -1.97 7.57
C ASP A 59 11.24 -2.14 6.23
N GLU A 60 11.16 -1.14 5.34
CA GLU A 60 11.94 -1.08 4.09
C GLU A 60 13.47 -0.96 4.31
N SER A 61 13.90 -0.43 5.46
CA SER A 61 15.33 -0.33 5.80
C SER A 61 15.92 -1.65 6.33
N THR A 62 15.08 -2.63 6.62
CA THR A 62 15.45 -3.94 7.20
C THR A 62 15.36 -5.09 6.21
N GLY A 63 15.65 -4.85 4.92
CA GLY A 63 15.58 -5.82 3.82
C GLY A 63 16.31 -7.16 4.04
N VAL A 64 15.74 -8.03 4.86
CA VAL A 64 15.95 -9.48 4.92
C VAL A 64 14.56 -10.09 4.98
N THR A 65 14.00 -10.37 3.81
CA THR A 65 12.85 -11.25 3.66
C THR A 65 13.22 -12.61 4.28
N PRO A 66 12.50 -13.12 5.31
CA PRO A 66 12.65 -14.51 5.67
C PRO A 66 12.23 -15.37 4.47
N PRO A 67 12.97 -16.42 4.09
CA PRO A 67 12.52 -17.30 3.03
C PRO A 67 11.17 -17.89 3.45
N ALA A 68 10.21 -17.84 2.51
CA ALA A 68 8.90 -18.46 2.68
C ALA A 68 9.09 -19.89 3.15
N GLN A 69 8.54 -20.22 4.33
CA GLN A 69 8.45 -21.59 4.78
C GLN A 69 7.47 -22.31 3.85
N ASP A 70 8.04 -23.08 2.93
CA ASP A 70 7.37 -24.06 2.11
C ASP A 70 6.79 -25.13 3.04
N ALA A 71 5.56 -24.92 3.50
CA ALA A 71 4.81 -25.91 4.27
C ALA A 71 4.17 -26.91 3.31
N ALA A 72 5.03 -27.73 2.70
CA ALA A 72 4.63 -29.02 2.16
C ALA A 72 4.83 -30.07 3.26
N ARG A 73 3.74 -30.44 3.94
CA ARG A 73 3.43 -31.80 4.38
C ARG A 73 2.07 -31.88 5.07
#